data_AF-A0A7X6SJV1-F1
#
_entry.id   AF-A0A7X6SJV1-F1
#
_cell.length_a   1.000
_cell.length_b   1.000
_cell.length_c   1.000
_cell.angle_alpha   90.00
_cell.angle_beta   90.00
_cell.angle_gamma   90.00
#
_symmetry.space_group_name_H-M   'P 1'
#
loop_
_entity.id
_entity.type
_entity.pdbx_description
1 polymer ?
#
loop_
_entity_poly.entity_id
_entity_poly.type
_entity_poly.pdbx_seq_one_letter_code
_entity_poly.pdbx_strand_id
1 'polypeptide(L)' 'FMTTAEVLKRYATVSGRDLGRIDYYIAFGYWKLCCIMAGVYARYAAGAMGETAAHQTEGFANMVSSLARLTDEAAQKV' A
#
# COMPACT_ATOMS: atom_id res chain seq x y z
N PHE A 1 10.25 13.07 -15.24
CA PHE A 1 10.51 11.80 -14.54
C PHE A 1 10.04 10.65 -15.43
N MET A 2 10.59 9.44 -15.26
CA MET A 2 10.15 8.24 -16.01
C MET A 2 8.71 7.88 -15.64
N THR A 3 7.96 7.41 -16.63
CA THR A 3 6.64 6.79 -16.44
C THR A 3 6.77 5.40 -15.82
N THR A 4 5.69 4.87 -15.26
CA THR A 4 5.65 3.49 -14.71
C THR A 4 6.08 2.46 -15.76
N ALA A 5 5.61 2.60 -17.01
CA ALA A 5 5.95 1.69 -18.09
C ALA A 5 7.45 1.70 -18.42
N GLU A 6 8.08 2.88 -18.41
CA GLU A 6 9.53 3.02 -18.63
C GLU A 6 10.34 2.38 -17.50
N VAL A 7 9.88 2.51 -16.25
CA VAL A 7 10.52 1.88 -15.09
C VAL A 7 10.45 0.35 -15.20
N LEU A 8 9.26 -0.21 -15.50
CA LEU A 8 9.08 -1.65 -15.66
C LEU A 8 9.94 -2.20 -16.81
N LYS A 9 9.94 -1.52 -17.95
CA LYS A 9 10.77 -1.91 -19.11
C LYS A 9 12.26 -1.94 -18.74
N ARG A 10 12.77 -0.86 -18.12
CA ARG A 10 14.17 -0.80 -17.72
C ARG A 10 14.53 -1.90 -16.71
N TYR A 11 13.67 -2.14 -15.73
CA TYR A 11 13.89 -3.18 -14.73
C TYR A 11 13.91 -4.58 -15.36
N ALA A 12 12.96 -4.89 -16.24
CA ALA A 12 12.93 -6.17 -16.97
C ALA A 12 14.19 -6.37 -17.82
N THR A 13 14.62 -5.34 -18.56
CA THR A 13 15.84 -5.41 -19.40
C THR A 13 17.10 -5.65 -18.57
N VAL A 14 17.28 -4.95 -17.45
CA VAL A 14 18.51 -5.06 -16.64
C VAL A 14 18.52 -6.33 -15.79
N SER A 15 17.37 -6.74 -15.25
CA SER A 15 17.30 -7.88 -14.34
C SER A 15 17.03 -9.23 -15.02
N GLY A 16 16.55 -9.22 -16.28
CA GLY A 16 16.09 -10.42 -16.98
C GLY A 16 14.84 -11.06 -16.39
N ARG A 17 14.16 -10.40 -15.44
CA ARG A 17 12.97 -10.94 -14.77
C ARG A 17 11.71 -10.74 -15.62
N ASP A 18 10.87 -11.76 -15.63
CA ASP A 18 9.50 -11.66 -16.13
C ASP A 18 8.64 -10.85 -15.13
N LEU A 19 7.92 -9.86 -15.66
CA LEU A 19 7.04 -8.97 -14.92
C LEU A 19 5.56 -9.18 -15.28
N GLY A 20 5.20 -10.27 -15.99
CA GLY A 20 3.82 -10.55 -16.40
C GLY A 20 2.81 -10.63 -15.25
N ARG A 21 3.27 -10.82 -14.01
CA ARG A 21 2.44 -10.83 -12.79
C ARG A 21 2.60 -9.57 -11.93
N ILE A 22 3.10 -8.46 -12.50
CA ILE A 22 3.38 -7.24 -11.72
C ILE A 22 2.13 -6.69 -11.01
N ASP A 23 0.95 -6.79 -11.62
CA ASP A 23 -0.30 -6.31 -11.03
C ASP A 23 -0.64 -7.05 -9.73
N TYR A 24 -0.34 -8.35 -9.64
CA TYR A 24 -0.47 -9.10 -8.39
C TYR A 24 0.42 -8.53 -7.29
N TYR A 25 1.68 -8.21 -7.61
CA TYR A 25 2.61 -7.66 -6.63
C TYR A 25 2.25 -6.23 -6.21
N ILE A 26 1.64 -5.44 -7.10
CA ILE A 26 1.10 -4.12 -6.79
C ILE A 26 -0.09 -4.24 -5.82
N ALA A 27 -1.07 -5.10 -6.14
CA ALA A 27 -2.22 -5.37 -5.29
C ALA A 27 -1.79 -5.89 -3.91
N PHE A 28 -0.87 -6.87 -3.88
CA PHE A 28 -0.29 -7.40 -2.66
C PHE A 28 0.49 -6.31 -1.88
N GLY A 29 1.17 -5.41 -2.58
CA GLY A 29 1.85 -4.26 -1.99
C GLY A 29 0.89 -3.34 -1.23
N TYR A 30 -0.23 -2.95 -1.84
CA TYR A 30 -1.26 -2.14 -1.18
C TYR A 30 -1.91 -2.88 -0.02
N TRP A 31 -2.24 -4.16 -0.19
CA TRP A 31 -2.82 -4.98 0.88
C TRP A 31 -1.89 -5.04 2.10
N LYS A 32 -0.61 -5.31 1.87
CA LYS A 32 0.40 -5.37 2.94
C LYS A 32 0.50 -4.02 3.67
N LEU A 33 0.53 -2.91 2.93
CA LEU A 33 0.52 -1.58 3.54
C LEU A 33 -0.77 -1.32 4.33
N CYS A 34 -1.92 -1.76 3.82
CA CYS A 34 -3.20 -1.67 4.52
C CYS A 34 -3.13 -2.37 5.88
N CYS A 35 -2.63 -3.62 5.93
CA CYS A 35 -2.45 -4.36 7.19
C CYS A 35 -1.49 -3.66 8.16
N ILE A 36 -0.38 -3.11 7.66
CA ILE A 36 0.58 -2.35 8.49
C ILE A 36 -0.11 -1.14 9.11
N MET A 37 -0.83 -0.36 8.30
CA MET A 37 -1.54 0.83 8.76
C MET A 37 -2.71 0.50 9.70
N ALA A 38 -3.40 -0.61 9.47
CA ALA A 38 -4.45 -1.09 10.37
C ALA A 38 -3.87 -1.44 11.74
N GLY A 39 -2.69 -2.07 11.78
CA GLY A 39 -1.96 -2.31 13.03
C GLY A 39 -1.52 -1.01 13.72
N VAL A 40 -1.08 0.00 12.95
CA VAL A 40 -0.74 1.34 13.49
C VAL A 40 -1.98 1.96 14.11
N TYR A 41 -3.08 2.07 13.34
CA TYR A 41 -4.35 2.59 13.82
C TYR A 41 -4.81 1.89 15.11
N ALA A 42 -4.80 0.55 15.15
CA ALA A 42 -5.24 -0.22 16.31
C ALA A 42 -4.44 0.12 17.58
N ARG A 43 -3.10 0.27 17.48
CA ARG A 43 -2.26 0.63 18.63
C ARG A 43 -2.53 2.05 19.13
N TYR A 44 -2.70 3.01 18.21
CA TYR A 44 -3.00 4.40 18.56
C TYR A 44 -4.41 4.54 19.15
N ALA A 45 -5.41 3.89 18.56
CA ALA A 45 -6.78 3.87 19.07
C ALA A 45 -6.89 3.21 20.45
N ALA A 46 -6.02 2.24 20.75
CA ALA A 46 -5.93 1.61 22.07
C ALA A 46 -5.12 2.42 23.10
N GLY A 47 -4.61 3.61 22.75
CA GLY A 47 -3.84 4.46 23.66
C GLY A 47 -2.41 3.97 23.95
N ALA A 48 -1.90 2.99 23.20
CA ALA A 48 -0.56 2.41 23.43
C ALA A 48 0.59 3.41 23.24
N MET A 49 0.33 4.56 22.60
CA MET A 49 1.30 5.63 22.35
C MET A 49 1.10 6.85 23.28
N GLY A 50 0.30 6.70 24.35
CA GLY A 50 -0.03 7.82 25.25
C GLY A 50 -1.03 8.80 24.64
N GLU A 51 -1.00 10.06 25.09
CA GLU A 51 -1.88 11.11 24.57
C GLU A 51 -1.58 11.38 23.10
N THR A 52 -2.50 10.96 22.23
CA THR A 52 -2.46 11.23 20.80
C THR A 52 -3.65 12.09 20.43
N ALA A 53 -3.42 13.15 19.65
CA ALA A 53 -4.51 13.98 19.15
C ALA A 53 -5.45 13.19 18.24
N ALA A 54 -6.77 13.36 18.40
CA ALA A 54 -7.79 12.59 17.68
C ALA A 54 -7.59 12.61 16.15
N HIS A 55 -7.23 13.76 15.58
CA HIS A 55 -7.00 13.91 14.14
C HIS A 55 -5.87 13.01 13.61
N GLN A 56 -4.87 12.66 14.43
CA GLN A 56 -3.80 11.75 14.02
C GLN A 56 -4.33 10.31 13.90
N THR A 57 -5.10 9.86 14.88
CA THR A 57 -5.74 8.54 14.88
C THR A 57 -6.73 8.40 13.73
N GLU A 58 -7.53 9.44 13.46
CA GLU A 58 -8.42 9.52 12.29
C GLU A 58 -7.63 9.48 10.98
N GLY A 59 -6.49 10.16 10.91
CA GLY A 59 -5.58 10.10 9.76
C GLY A 59 -5.13 8.67 9.43
N PHE A 60 -4.84 7.86 10.45
CA PHE A 60 -4.52 6.44 10.26
C PHE A 60 -5.71 5.64 9.72
N ALA A 61 -6.92 5.85 10.24
CA ALA A 61 -8.13 5.20 9.73
C ALA A 61 -8.42 5.55 8.25
N ASN A 62 -8.22 6.82 7.88
CA ASN A 62 -8.37 7.28 6.50
C ASN A 62 -7.33 6.63 5.57
N MET A 63 -6.09 6.46 6.04
CA MET A 63 -5.06 5.75 5.27
C MET A 63 -5.41 4.27 5.06
N VAL A 64 -5.93 3.58 6.09
CA VAL A 64 -6.41 2.19 5.95
C VAL A 64 -7.49 2.10 4.87
N SER A 65 -8.48 2.98 4.93
CA SER A 65 -9.58 2.99 3.95
C SER A 65 -9.09 3.28 2.53
N SER A 66 -8.15 4.22 2.37
CA SER A 66 -7.55 4.55 1.08
C SER A 66 -6.75 3.38 0.50
N LEU A 67 -5.95 2.72 1.33
CA LEU A 67 -5.15 1.55 0.92
C LEU A 67 -6.02 0.34 0.60
N ALA A 68 -7.13 0.14 1.31
CA ALA A 68 -8.12 -0.89 0.99
C ALA A 68 -8.72 -0.68 -0.41
N ARG A 69 -9.14 0.55 -0.74
CA ARG A 69 -9.62 0.90 -2.08
C ARG A 69 -8.57 0.65 -3.16
N LEU A 70 -7.32 1.10 -2.94
CA LEU A 70 -6.23 0.89 -3.89
C LEU A 70 -5.89 -0.60 -4.07
N THR A 71 -6.04 -1.40 -3.01
CA THR A 71 -5.88 -2.86 -3.08
C THR A 71 -6.93 -3.46 -4.02
N ASP A 72 -8.20 -3.10 -3.85
CA ASP A 72 -9.29 -3.59 -4.71
C ASP A 72 -9.08 -3.18 -6.17
N GLU A 73 -8.82 -1.89 -6.42
CA GLU A 73 -8.56 -1.37 -7.78
C GLU A 73 -7.36 -2.05 -8.47
N ALA A 74 -6.31 -2.38 -7.72
CA ALA A 74 -5.16 -3.11 -8.25
C ALA A 74 -5.48 -4.60 -8.44
N ALA A 75 -6.27 -5.21 -7.55
CA ALA A 75 -6.65 -6.62 -7.63
C ALA A 75 -7.53 -6.93 -8.84
N GLN A 76 -8.36 -5.97 -9.30
CA GLN A 76 -9.15 -6.12 -10.53
C GLN A 76 -8.30 -6.23 -11.82
N LYS A 77 -6.99 -5.93 -11.75
CA LYS A 77 -6.05 -6.01 -12.88
C LYS A 77 -5.25 -7.30 -12.92
N VAL A 78 -5.41 -8.16 -11.90
CA VAL A 78 -4.70 -9.45 -11.75
C VAL A 78 -5.43 -10.54 -12.51
#